data_AF-A0A7C2ZT65-F1
#
_entry.id   AF-A0A7C2ZT65-F1
#
_cell.length_a   1.000
_cell.length_b   1.000
_cell.length_c   1.000
_cell.angle_alpha   90.00
_cell.angle_beta   90.00
_cell.angle_gamma   90.00
#
_symmetry.space_group_name_H-M   'P 1'
#
loop_
_entity.id
_entity.type
_entity.pdbx_description
1 polymer ?
#
loop_
_entity_poly.entity_id
_entity_poly.type
_entity_poly.pdbx_seq_one_letter_code
_entity_poly.pdbx_strand_id
1 'polypeptide(L)'
;MSFEELLIAFVAYFFQLLSAAIFIRALLSWFPVGRDNPLVVFLDRVTEPVLAPLRRVIPPIGGAIDITPIVAILLLQFLSQILFGALR
;
A
#
# COMPACT_ATOMS: atom_id res chain seq x y z
N MET A 1 -21.64 14.33 -13.00
CA MET A 1 -21.02 13.32 -12.15
C MET A 1 -21.93 13.13 -10.93
N SER A 2 -22.48 11.94 -10.73
CA SER A 2 -23.36 11.64 -9.59
C SER A 2 -22.56 11.50 -8.29
N PHE A 3 -23.22 11.52 -7.14
CA PHE A 3 -22.57 11.27 -5.85
C PHE A 3 -21.95 9.87 -5.79
N GLU A 4 -22.61 8.87 -6.37
CA GLU A 4 -22.12 7.49 -6.44
C GLU A 4 -20.83 7.39 -7.25
N GLU A 5 -20.78 8.04 -8.42
CA GLU A 5 -19.57 8.11 -9.25
C GLU A 5 -18.39 8.75 -8.49
N LEU A 6 -18.66 9.80 -7.70
CA LEU A 6 -17.65 10.45 -6.88
C LEU A 6 -17.12 9.52 -5.79
N LEU A 7 -18.01 8.78 -5.12
CA LEU A 7 -17.64 7.83 -4.08
C LEU A 7 -16.78 6.70 -4.65
N ILE A 8 -17.18 6.13 -5.78
CA ILE A 8 -16.42 5.09 -6.48
C ILE A 8 -15.03 5.60 -6.88
N ALA A 9 -14.96 6.80 -7.46
CA ALA A 9 -13.68 7.40 -7.85
C ALA A 9 -12.78 7.64 -6.63
N PHE A 10 -13.33 8.17 -5.53
CA PHE A 10 -12.59 8.39 -4.29
C PHE A 10 -11.99 7.09 -3.76
N VAL A 11 -12.77 6.01 -3.70
CA VAL A 11 -12.31 4.70 -3.25
C VAL A 11 -11.20 4.18 -4.17
N ALA A 12 -11.39 4.23 -5.49
CA ALA A 12 -10.38 3.78 -6.45
C ALA A 12 -9.05 4.55 -6.31
N TYR A 13 -9.11 5.88 -6.19
CA TYR A 13 -7.92 6.70 -5.99
C TYR A 13 -7.25 6.42 -4.65
N PHE A 14 -8.01 6.16 -3.59
CA PHE A 14 -7.46 5.79 -2.30
C PHE A 14 -6.61 4.51 -2.40
N PHE A 15 -7.13 3.45 -3.01
CA PHE A 15 -6.39 2.19 -3.21
C PHE A 15 -5.14 2.40 -4.09
N GLN A 16 -5.26 3.21 -5.14
CA GLN A 16 -4.14 3.52 -6.05
C GLN A 16 -3.02 4.29 -5.33
N LEU A 17 -3.36 5.33 -4.58
CA LEU A 17 -2.39 6.13 -3.83
C LEU A 17 -1.71 5.31 -2.73
N LEU A 18 -2.45 4.46 -2.02
CA LEU A 18 -1.88 3.60 -1.00
C LEU A 18 -0.94 2.55 -1.60
N SER A 19 -1.32 1.95 -2.73
CA SER A 19 -0.45 1.02 -3.48
C SER A 19 0.83 1.71 -3.97
N ALA A 20 0.72 2.93 -4.49
CA ALA A 20 1.86 3.73 -4.90
C ALA A 20 2.77 4.09 -3.72
N ALA A 21 2.21 4.45 -2.57
CA ALA A 21 2.98 4.72 -1.35
C ALA A 21 3.76 3.48 -0.88
N ILE A 22 3.13 2.29 -0.89
CA ILE A 22 3.80 1.01 -0.58
C ILE A 22 4.93 0.74 -1.57
N PHE A 23 4.68 0.95 -2.86
CA PHE A 23 5.70 0.77 -3.90
C PHE A 23 6.89 1.72 -3.71
N ILE A 24 6.64 3.00 -3.45
CA ILE A 24 7.70 3.99 -3.19
C ILE A 24 8.48 3.62 -1.94
N ARG A 25 7.81 3.21 -0.85
CA ARG A 25 8.48 2.73 0.37
C ARG A 25 9.39 1.54 0.08
N ALA A 26 8.91 0.55 -0.67
CA ALA A 26 9.68 -0.62 -1.05
C ALA A 26 10.90 -0.25 -1.91
N LEU A 27 10.71 0.65 -2.88
CA LEU A 27 11.79 1.16 -3.71
C LEU A 27 12.85 1.90 -2.87
N LEU A 28 12.41 2.80 -1.98
CA LEU A 28 13.31 3.56 -1.10
C LEU A 28 14.09 2.66 -0.14
N SER A 29 13.57 1.48 0.21
CA SER A 29 14.29 0.51 1.05
C SER A 29 15.58 -0.04 0.41
N TRP A 30 15.71 0.05 -0.92
CA TRP A 30 16.94 -0.33 -1.64
C TRP A 30 17.97 0.79 -1.71
N PHE A 31 17.58 2.02 -1.37
CA PHE A 31 18.48 3.17 -1.33
C PHE A 31 18.91 3.45 0.12
N PRO A 32 20.13 3.95 0.34
CA PRO A 32 20.61 4.33 1.67
C PRO A 32 20.00 5.67 2.12
N VAL A 33 18.67 5.73 2.25
CA VAL A 33 17.94 6.92 2.74
C VAL A 33 17.85 6.87 4.26
N GLY A 34 18.09 8.00 4.93
CA GLY A 34 17.96 8.11 6.38
C GLY A 34 16.55 7.83 6.88
N ARG A 35 16.43 7.11 8.02
CA ARG A 35 15.13 6.78 8.64
C ARG A 35 14.38 8.00 9.18
N ASP A 36 15.11 9.08 9.42
CA ASP A 36 14.63 10.39 9.85
C ASP A 36 14.15 11.27 8.68
N ASN A 37 14.35 10.84 7.43
CA ASN A 37 13.86 11.55 6.27
C ASN A 37 12.33 11.71 6.34
N PRO A 38 11.78 12.93 6.25
CA PRO A 38 10.34 13.17 6.38
C PRO A 38 9.47 12.33 5.43
N LEU A 39 9.95 12.06 4.21
CA LEU A 39 9.25 11.22 3.24
C LEU A 39 9.20 9.76 3.71
N VAL A 40 10.30 9.21 4.22
CA VAL A 40 10.35 7.84 4.74
C VAL A 40 9.42 7.69 5.94
N VAL A 41 9.48 8.63 6.90
CA VAL A 41 8.60 8.64 8.08
C VAL A 41 7.13 8.72 7.67
N PHE A 42 6.80 9.57 6.69
CA PHE A 42 5.44 9.67 6.16
C PHE A 42 4.97 8.36 5.53
N LEU A 43 5.77 7.78 4.63
CA LEU A 43 5.44 6.53 3.95
C LEU A 43 5.30 5.37 4.94
N ASP A 44 6.20 5.26 5.92
CA ASP A 44 6.10 4.29 7.00
C ASP A 44 4.74 4.44 7.70
N ARG A 45 4.39 5.64 8.17
CA ARG A 45 3.12 5.86 8.90
C ARG A 45 1.87 5.50 8.10
N VAL A 46 1.84 5.85 6.81
CA VAL A 46 0.66 5.61 5.95
C VAL A 46 0.53 4.14 5.56
N THR A 47 1.65 3.46 5.36
CA THR A 47 1.67 2.08 4.83
C THR A 47 1.77 1.01 5.91
N GLU A 48 2.25 1.33 7.12
CA GLU A 48 2.42 0.39 8.23
C GLU A 48 1.12 -0.33 8.64
N PRO A 49 -0.05 0.33 8.70
CA PRO A 49 -1.30 -0.36 9.04
C PRO A 49 -1.64 -1.52 8.08
N VAL A 50 -1.18 -1.45 6.83
CA VAL A 50 -1.35 -2.50 5.83
C VAL A 50 -0.22 -3.53 5.90
N LEU A 51 1.03 -3.08 6.01
CA LEU A 51 2.20 -3.95 5.94
C LEU A 51 2.47 -4.73 7.24
N ALA A 52 2.21 -4.15 8.41
CA ALA A 52 2.48 -4.79 9.69
C ALA A 52 1.67 -6.08 9.92
N PRO A 53 0.35 -6.14 9.64
CA PRO A 53 -0.41 -7.39 9.71
C PRO A 53 0.12 -8.44 8.74
N LEU A 54 0.50 -8.04 7.52
CA LEU A 54 1.04 -8.96 6.51
C LEU A 54 2.39 -9.55 6.94
N ARG A 55 3.27 -8.76 7.57
CA ARG A 55 4.55 -9.24 8.11
C ARG A 55 4.41 -10.29 9.21
N ARG A 56 3.25 -10.33 9.90
CA ARG A 56 2.97 -11.40 10.88
C ARG A 56 2.63 -12.73 10.21
N VAL A 57 2.10 -12.70 8.99
CA VAL A 57 1.72 -13.89 8.22
C VAL A 57 2.87 -14.33 7.31
N ILE A 58 3.55 -13.36 6.69
CA ILE A 58 4.63 -13.56 5.72
C ILE A 58 5.85 -12.78 6.22
N PRO A 59 6.65 -13.36 7.13
CA PRO A 59 7.82 -12.69 7.66
C PRO A 59 8.89 -12.48 6.56
N PRO A 60 9.78 -11.48 6.70
CA PRO A 60 10.85 -11.24 5.75
C PRO A 60 11.76 -12.46 5.55
N ILE A 61 12.08 -12.77 4.29
CA ILE A 61 12.93 -13.92 3.94
C ILE A 61 14.36 -13.60 4.38
N GLY A 62 14.93 -14.47 5.21
CA GLY A 62 16.29 -14.30 5.76
C GLY A 62 16.44 -13.04 6.63
N GLY A 63 15.34 -12.46 7.12
CA GLY A 63 15.34 -11.24 7.94
C GLY A 63 15.64 -9.94 7.18
N ALA A 64 15.90 -10.00 5.87
CA ALA A 64 16.31 -8.83 5.07
C ALA A 64 15.37 -8.53 3.89
N ILE A 65 14.79 -9.56 3.27
CA ILE A 65 13.97 -9.40 2.06
C ILE A 65 12.50 -9.36 2.47
N ASP A 66 11.94 -8.15 2.54
CA ASP A 66 10.52 -7.95 2.81
C ASP A 66 9.70 -8.06 1.50
N ILE A 67 8.99 -9.18 1.33
CA ILE A 67 8.09 -9.39 0.18
C ILE A 67 6.67 -8.88 0.45
N THR A 68 6.38 -8.40 1.66
CA THR A 68 5.04 -7.91 2.01
C THR A 68 4.56 -6.73 1.18
N PRO A 69 5.40 -5.81 0.66
CA PRO A 69 4.93 -4.76 -0.25
C PRO A 69 4.26 -5.31 -1.52
N ILE A 70 4.82 -6.37 -2.10
CA ILE A 70 4.27 -7.00 -3.32
C ILE A 70 2.89 -7.59 -3.01
N VAL A 71 2.81 -8.37 -1.93
CA VAL A 71 1.57 -8.99 -1.48
C VAL A 71 0.51 -7.93 -1.17
N ALA A 72 0.89 -6.86 -0.48
CA ALA A 72 -0.01 -5.77 -0.13
C ALA A 72 -0.58 -5.09 -1.38
N ILE A 73 0.26 -4.77 -2.37
CA ILE A 73 -0.18 -4.14 -3.62
C ILE A 73 -1.17 -5.05 -4.36
N LEU A 74 -0.90 -6.34 -4.47
CA LEU A 74 -1.81 -7.29 -5.11
C LEU A 74 -3.16 -7.38 -4.38
N LEU A 75 -3.13 -7.44 -3.04
CA LEU A 75 -4.35 -7.46 -2.23
C LEU A 75 -5.15 -6.18 -2.36
N LEU A 76 -4.50 -5.02 -2.34
CA LEU A 76 -5.18 -3.73 -2.51
C LEU A 76 -5.83 -3.59 -3.89
N GLN A 77 -5.14 -4.03 -4.96
CA GLN A 77 -5.71 -4.04 -6.30
C GLN A 77 -6.91 -4.98 -6.38
N PHE A 78 -6.81 -6.19 -5.84
CA PHE A 78 -7.91 -7.15 -5.82
C PHE A 78 -9.13 -6.62 -5.06
N LEU A 79 -8.91 -6.05 -3.86
CA LEU A 79 -9.97 -5.43 -3.06
C LEU A 79 -10.63 -4.27 -3.79
N SER A 80 -9.84 -3.42 -4.46
CA SER A 80 -10.37 -2.31 -5.26
C SER A 80 -11.27 -2.80 -6.40
N GLN A 81 -10.92 -3.89 -7.08
CA GLN A 81 -11.73 -4.46 -8.17
C GLN A 81 -13.04 -5.06 -7.65
N ILE A 82 -13.00 -5.77 -6.51
CA ILE A 82 -14.22 -6.31 -5.87
C ILE A 82 -15.16 -5.18 -5.47
N LEU A 83 -14.64 -4.16 -4.78
CA LEU A 83 -15.45 -3.04 -4.32
C LEU A 83 -16.05 -2.26 -5.49
N PHE A 84 -15.27 -2.02 -6.55
CA PHE A 84 -15.77 -1.38 -7.76
C PHE A 84 -16.89 -2.19 -8.43
N GLY A 85 -16.74 -3.52 -8.49
CA GLY A 85 -17.77 -4.42 -9.02
C GLY A 85 -19.03 -4.50 -8.15
N ALA A 86 -18.90 -4.35 -6.84
CA ALA A 86 -20.03 -4.38 -5.90
C ALA A 86 -20.82 -3.06 -5.82
N LEU A 87 -20.19 -1.94 -6.17
CA LEU A 87 -20.77 -0.59 -6.12
C LEU A 87 -21.40 -0.13 -7.45
N ARG A 88 -21.31 -0.95 -8.50
CA ARG A 88 -21.83 -0.68 -9.84
C ARG A 88 -23.10 -1.46 -10.10
#